data_AF-A0A0D2NLY1-F1
#
_entry.id   AF-A0A0D2NLY1-F1
#
_cell.length_a   1.000
_cell.length_b   1.000
_cell.length_c   1.000
_cell.angle_alpha   90.00
_cell.angle_beta   90.00
_cell.angle_gamma   90.00
#
_symmetry.space_group_name_H-M   'P 1'
#
loop_
_entity.id
_entity.type
_entity.pdbx_description
1 polymer ?
#
loop_
_entity_poly.entity_id
_entity_poly.type
_entity_poly.pdbx_seq_one_letter_code
_entity_poly.pdbx_strand_id
1 'polypeptide(L)'
;MGQFLKRVSSVVPNLHVVDFDVPLNTLCKEEHKLEQVALGREFQISLGRIVPIRVHQIDSIVTMLRQKLQFQKRYWIDFNKWEVFINDDRTRTFLSLEVITGGLPEITKQIQAVNEVYKFHNLLEFYKVCAVIINCQV
;
A
#
# COMPACT_ATOMS: atom_id res chain seq x y z
N MET A 1 -11.60 -4.12 12.35
CA MET A 1 -11.11 -4.77 11.11
C MET A 1 -11.86 -6.08 10.81
N GLY A 2 -11.94 -7.04 11.74
CA GLY A 2 -12.51 -8.38 11.49
C GLY A 2 -13.96 -8.44 11.00
N GLN A 3 -14.88 -7.65 11.57
CA GLN A 3 -16.29 -7.63 11.15
C GLN A 3 -16.50 -7.11 9.71
N PHE A 4 -15.61 -6.25 9.22
CA PHE A 4 -15.70 -5.73 7.85
C PHE A 4 -15.11 -6.68 6.83
N LEU A 5 -13.96 -7.32 7.13
CA LEU A 5 -13.41 -8.40 6.30
C LEU A 5 -14.44 -9.52 6.11
N LYS A 6 -15.21 -9.84 7.16
CA LYS A 6 -16.38 -10.74 7.07
C LYS A 6 -17.41 -10.25 6.03
N ARG A 7 -17.76 -8.96 6.06
CA ARG A 7 -18.72 -8.36 5.12
C ARG A 7 -18.18 -8.35 3.68
N VAL A 8 -16.92 -7.99 3.47
CA VAL A 8 -16.27 -8.04 2.15
C VAL A 8 -16.22 -9.46 1.63
N SER A 9 -15.87 -10.43 2.48
CA SER A 9 -15.85 -11.85 2.11
C SER A 9 -17.23 -12.41 1.75
N SER A 10 -18.31 -11.85 2.31
CA SER A 10 -19.68 -12.24 1.93
C SER A 10 -20.14 -11.65 0.59
N VAL A 11 -19.60 -10.48 0.21
CA VAL A 11 -19.95 -9.79 -1.04
C VAL A 11 -19.06 -10.24 -2.20
N VAL A 12 -17.79 -10.57 -1.91
CA VAL A 12 -16.81 -11.06 -2.87
C VAL A 12 -16.22 -12.37 -2.34
N PRO A 13 -16.92 -13.51 -2.51
CA PRO A 13 -16.51 -14.79 -1.95
C PRO A 13 -15.19 -15.32 -2.53
N ASN A 14 -14.82 -14.84 -3.73
CA ASN A 14 -13.59 -15.20 -4.44
C ASN A 14 -12.43 -14.22 -4.15
N LEU A 15 -12.55 -13.37 -3.13
CA LEU A 15 -11.45 -12.49 -2.75
C LEU A 15 -10.39 -13.34 -2.04
N HIS A 16 -9.25 -13.56 -2.68
CA HIS A 16 -8.10 -14.28 -2.15
C HIS A 16 -7.12 -13.28 -1.53
N VAL A 17 -6.49 -13.67 -0.43
CA VAL A 17 -5.37 -12.87 0.07
C VAL A 17 -4.11 -13.29 -0.68
N VAL A 18 -3.48 -12.34 -1.41
CA VAL A 18 -2.50 -12.57 -2.50
C VAL A 18 -1.38 -13.57 -2.15
N ASP A 19 -0.92 -13.61 -0.89
CA ASP A 19 0.23 -14.45 -0.53
C ASP A 19 -0.09 -15.89 -0.09
N PHE A 20 -1.36 -16.31 -0.01
CA PHE A 20 -1.71 -17.64 0.52
C PHE A 20 -2.65 -18.47 -0.36
N ASP A 21 -3.17 -17.95 -1.49
CA ASP A 21 -4.21 -18.62 -2.29
C ASP A 21 -5.39 -19.13 -1.45
N VAL A 22 -5.64 -18.52 -0.28
CA VAL A 22 -6.76 -18.87 0.60
C VAL A 22 -7.88 -17.83 0.42
N PRO A 23 -9.12 -18.28 0.17
CA PRO A 23 -10.28 -17.38 0.12
C PRO A 23 -10.48 -16.64 1.45
N LEU A 24 -10.70 -15.33 1.38
CA LEU A 24 -10.95 -14.45 2.51
C LEU A 24 -12.15 -14.92 3.35
N ASN A 25 -13.14 -15.55 2.71
CA ASN A 25 -14.32 -16.12 3.38
C ASN A 25 -13.95 -17.27 4.33
N THR A 26 -12.95 -18.07 3.98
CA THR A 26 -12.44 -19.15 4.84
C THR A 26 -11.70 -18.58 6.06
N LEU A 27 -10.94 -17.49 5.87
CA LEU A 27 -10.22 -16.79 6.94
C LEU A 27 -11.16 -16.04 7.89
N CYS A 28 -12.27 -15.50 7.37
CA CYS A 28 -13.25 -14.77 8.16
C CYS A 28 -14.05 -15.63 9.13
N LYS A 29 -14.09 -16.96 8.94
CA LYS A 29 -14.73 -17.90 9.86
C LYS A 29 -13.90 -18.17 11.12
N GLU A 30 -12.59 -17.87 11.08
CA GLU A 30 -11.66 -18.04 12.19
C GLU A 30 -11.03 -16.70 12.57
N GLU A 31 -11.69 -15.94 13.45
CA GLU A 31 -11.27 -14.57 13.84
C GLU A 31 -9.81 -14.51 14.30
N HIS A 32 -9.34 -15.52 15.04
CA HIS A 32 -7.95 -15.63 15.49
C HIS A 32 -6.95 -15.90 14.35
N LYS A 33 -7.35 -16.58 13.27
CA LYS A 33 -6.50 -16.77 12.09
C LYS A 33 -6.50 -15.54 11.20
N LEU A 34 -7.61 -14.82 11.11
CA LEU A 34 -7.69 -13.55 10.38
C LEU A 34 -6.75 -12.52 11.02
N GLU A 35 -6.74 -12.43 12.34
CA GLU A 35 -5.81 -11.57 13.07
C GLU A 35 -4.36 -12.04 12.86
N GLN A 36 -4.03 -13.33 12.98
CA GLN A 36 -2.65 -13.79 12.72
C GLN A 36 -2.20 -13.63 11.26
N VAL A 37 -3.08 -13.84 10.28
CA VAL A 37 -2.77 -13.72 8.86
C VAL A 37 -2.76 -12.27 8.39
N ALA A 38 -3.52 -11.38 9.03
CA ALA A 38 -3.51 -9.94 8.76
C ALA A 38 -2.42 -9.21 9.54
N LEU A 39 -2.18 -9.55 10.82
CA LEU A 39 -1.14 -8.97 11.67
C LEU A 39 0.25 -9.56 11.40
N GLY A 40 0.34 -10.77 10.86
CA GLY A 40 1.60 -11.38 10.43
C GLY A 40 2.16 -10.80 9.12
N ARG A 41 1.44 -9.86 8.50
CA ARG A 41 1.84 -9.19 7.25
C ARG A 41 2.19 -7.73 7.54
N GLU A 42 3.24 -7.26 6.88
CA GLU A 42 3.63 -5.87 6.93
C GLU A 42 2.71 -5.07 6.00
N PHE A 43 1.80 -4.29 6.58
CA PHE A 43 1.03 -3.31 5.81
C PHE A 43 1.95 -2.20 5.34
N GLN A 44 1.91 -1.89 4.05
CA GLN A 44 2.77 -0.89 3.44
C GLN A 44 1.95 0.25 2.84
N ILE A 45 2.50 1.45 2.95
CA ILE A 45 1.99 2.65 2.28
C ILE A 45 2.91 2.93 1.11
N SER A 46 2.34 2.97 -0.09
CA SER A 46 3.13 3.26 -1.29
C SER A 46 3.38 4.77 -1.38
N LEU A 47 4.66 5.17 -1.38
CA LEU A 47 5.10 6.55 -1.56
C LEU A 47 5.46 6.88 -3.02
N GLY A 48 5.36 5.88 -3.91
CA GLY A 48 5.72 5.98 -5.32
C GLY A 48 4.99 4.91 -6.13
N ARG A 49 4.97 5.09 -7.46
CA ARG A 49 4.58 4.01 -8.38
C ARG A 49 5.77 3.08 -8.63
N ILE A 50 5.46 1.88 -9.11
CA ILE A 50 6.47 0.97 -9.66
C ILE A 50 7.02 1.59 -10.94
N VAL A 51 8.35 1.78 -10.99
CA VAL A 51 9.06 2.34 -12.14
C VAL A 51 10.23 1.43 -12.53
N PRO A 52 10.51 1.28 -13.84
CA PRO A 52 11.70 0.55 -14.27
C PRO A 52 12.96 1.37 -13.92
N ILE A 53 13.89 0.76 -13.20
CA ILE A 53 15.16 1.37 -12.80
C ILE A 53 16.31 0.60 -13.45
N ARG A 54 17.27 1.33 -14.03
CA ARG A 54 18.50 0.72 -14.56
C ARG A 54 19.47 0.44 -13.43
N VAL A 55 20.22 -0.66 -13.50
CA VAL A 55 21.14 -1.12 -12.43
C VAL A 55 22.08 -0.01 -11.94
N HIS A 56 22.66 0.77 -12.87
CA HIS A 56 23.58 1.87 -12.52
C HIS A 56 22.90 3.05 -11.80
N GLN A 57 21.57 3.17 -11.84
CA GLN A 57 20.83 4.23 -11.14
C GLN A 57 20.48 3.81 -9.70
N ILE A 58 20.51 2.51 -9.37
CA ILE A 58 20.01 1.98 -8.09
C ILE A 58 20.71 2.65 -6.90
N ASP A 59 22.05 2.63 -6.87
CA ASP A 59 22.81 3.15 -5.72
C ASP A 59 22.59 4.65 -5.52
N SER A 60 22.49 5.40 -6.61
CA SER A 60 22.22 6.84 -6.58
C SER A 60 20.82 7.14 -6.06
N ILE A 61 19.79 6.43 -6.57
CA ILE A 61 18.41 6.56 -6.12
C ILE A 61 18.31 6.23 -4.63
N VAL A 62 18.85 5.09 -4.20
CA VAL A 62 18.81 4.64 -2.80
C VAL A 62 19.49 5.66 -1.88
N THR A 63 20.64 6.19 -2.29
CA THR A 63 21.38 7.19 -1.51
C THR A 63 20.57 8.48 -1.36
N MET A 64 20.02 9.00 -2.46
CA MET A 64 19.22 10.24 -2.43
C MET A 64 17.93 10.07 -1.62
N LEU A 65 17.24 8.92 -1.75
CA LEU A 65 16.06 8.61 -0.94
C LEU A 65 16.40 8.57 0.55
N ARG A 66 17.49 7.89 0.94
CA ARG A 66 17.95 7.88 2.33
C ARG A 66 18.21 9.29 2.85
N GLN A 67 18.92 10.12 2.08
CA GLN A 67 19.22 11.51 2.47
C GLN A 67 17.95 12.38 2.59
N LYS A 68 16.98 12.23 1.69
CA LYS A 68 15.73 13.01 1.71
C LYS A 68 14.79 12.57 2.82
N LEU A 69 14.80 11.30 3.20
CA LEU A 69 13.89 10.72 4.19
C LEU A 69 14.50 10.56 5.59
N GLN A 70 15.80 10.82 5.78
CA GLN A 70 16.48 10.60 7.07
C GLN A 70 15.92 11.40 8.26
N PHE A 71 15.32 12.56 8.02
CA PHE A 71 14.80 13.45 9.08
C PHE A 71 13.29 13.34 9.29
N GLN A 72 12.65 12.31 8.73
CA GLN A 72 11.22 12.08 8.90
C GLN A 72 10.94 11.58 10.33
N LYS A 73 10.07 12.29 11.05
CA LYS A 73 9.62 11.90 12.39
C LYS A 73 8.53 10.84 12.29
N ARG A 74 8.35 10.03 13.33
CA ARG A 74 7.18 9.14 13.45
C ARG A 74 5.92 9.97 13.65
N TYR A 75 4.83 9.59 12.98
CA TYR A 75 3.52 10.23 13.08
C TYR A 75 2.40 9.18 13.06
N TRP A 76 1.22 9.59 13.51
CA TRP A 76 0.01 8.78 13.46
C TRP A 76 -0.71 9.00 12.13
N ILE A 77 -1.35 7.94 11.64
CA ILE A 77 -2.08 7.94 10.38
C ILE A 77 -3.49 7.46 10.64
N ASP A 78 -4.46 8.20 10.12
CA ASP A 78 -5.87 7.87 10.25
C ASP A 78 -6.45 7.37 8.93
N PHE A 79 -7.23 6.29 9.04
CA PHE A 79 -7.93 5.65 7.93
C PHE A 79 -9.44 5.64 8.22
N ASN A 80 -10.26 6.03 7.26
CA ASN A 80 -11.72 6.10 7.42
C ASN A 80 -12.51 5.69 6.16
N LYS A 81 -11.85 5.53 5.01
CA LYS A 81 -12.50 5.27 3.74
C LYS A 81 -11.84 4.11 3.02
N TRP A 82 -12.69 3.20 2.53
CA TRP A 82 -12.26 2.07 1.72
C TRP A 82 -12.31 2.46 0.25
N GLU A 83 -11.28 2.07 -0.51
CA GLU A 83 -11.20 2.31 -1.94
C GLU A 83 -10.65 1.07 -2.65
N VAL A 84 -11.25 0.77 -3.80
CA VAL A 84 -10.81 -0.31 -4.68
C VAL A 84 -9.86 0.26 -5.71
N PHE A 85 -8.67 -0.30 -5.79
CA PHE A 85 -7.67 0.04 -6.79
C PHE A 85 -7.53 -1.11 -7.78
N ILE A 86 -7.19 -0.78 -9.01
CA ILE A 86 -6.82 -1.75 -10.03
C ILE A 86 -5.42 -1.37 -10.48
N ASN A 87 -4.51 -2.34 -10.61
CA ASN A 87 -3.17 -2.04 -11.11
C ASN A 87 -3.19 -1.56 -12.57
N ASP A 88 -2.08 -0.95 -12.99
CA ASP A 88 -1.94 -0.33 -14.31
C ASP A 88 -2.24 -1.29 -15.47
N ASP A 89 -1.93 -2.59 -15.35
CA ASP A 89 -2.19 -3.62 -16.37
C ASP A 89 -3.57 -4.29 -16.26
N ARG A 90 -4.39 -3.89 -15.26
CA ARG A 90 -5.74 -4.40 -14.98
C ARG A 90 -5.83 -5.91 -14.73
N THR A 91 -4.74 -6.52 -14.29
CA THR A 91 -4.73 -7.95 -13.93
C THR A 91 -5.03 -8.21 -12.46
N ARG A 92 -4.98 -7.17 -11.61
CA ARG A 92 -5.17 -7.28 -10.17
C ARG A 92 -6.01 -6.14 -9.62
N THR A 93 -6.94 -6.50 -8.78
CA THR A 93 -7.72 -5.58 -7.95
C THR A 93 -7.09 -5.55 -6.56
N PHE A 94 -7.17 -4.42 -5.87
CA PHE A 94 -6.68 -4.22 -4.51
C PHE A 94 -7.76 -3.54 -3.70
N LEU A 95 -7.96 -4.00 -2.47
CA LEU A 95 -8.79 -3.29 -1.51
C LEU A 95 -7.87 -2.46 -0.62
N SER A 96 -8.19 -1.20 -0.40
CA SER A 96 -7.28 -0.30 0.32
C SER A 96 -8.04 0.62 1.27
N LEU A 97 -7.30 1.14 2.25
CA LEU A 97 -7.76 2.12 3.21
C LEU A 97 -7.12 3.47 2.92
N GLU A 98 -7.92 4.42 2.45
CA GLU A 98 -7.52 5.78 2.17
C GLU A 98 -7.08 6.48 3.47
N VAL A 99 -5.97 7.20 3.38
CA VAL A 99 -5.50 8.11 4.44
C VAL A 99 -6.23 9.43 4.28
N ILE A 100 -6.83 9.95 5.35
CA ILE A 100 -7.64 11.16 5.28
C ILE A 100 -6.94 12.33 5.94
N THR A 101 -7.09 12.51 7.25
CA THR A 101 -6.69 13.77 7.90
C THR A 101 -5.39 13.60 8.68
N GLY A 102 -5.30 12.60 9.54
CA GLY A 102 -4.07 12.28 10.28
C GLY A 102 -3.00 11.70 9.36
N GLY A 103 -1.83 12.33 9.32
CA GLY A 103 -0.65 11.84 8.59
C GLY A 103 -0.61 12.15 7.09
N LEU A 104 -1.71 12.64 6.50
CA LEU A 104 -1.73 13.01 5.07
C LEU A 104 -0.70 14.09 4.70
N PRO A 105 -0.51 15.18 5.48
CA PRO A 105 0.52 16.18 5.18
C PRO A 105 1.93 15.59 5.21
N GLU A 106 2.22 14.71 6.16
CA GLU A 106 3.50 14.03 6.31
C GLU A 106 3.78 13.08 5.14
N ILE A 107 2.80 12.24 4.78
CA ILE A 107 2.89 11.34 3.62
C ILE A 107 3.06 12.13 2.33
N THR A 108 2.33 13.24 2.18
CA THR A 108 2.43 14.09 0.98
C THR A 108 3.83 14.68 0.83
N LYS A 109 4.44 15.15 1.93
CA LYS A 109 5.84 15.61 1.92
C LYS A 109 6.81 14.49 1.55
N GLN A 110 6.56 13.26 2.02
CA GLN A 110 7.38 12.10 1.67
C GLN A 110 7.25 11.74 0.19
N ILE A 111 6.03 11.76 -0.38
CA ILE A 111 5.80 11.55 -1.82
C ILE A 111 6.51 12.63 -2.64
N GLN A 112 6.43 13.89 -2.23
CA GLN A 112 7.14 14.98 -2.89
C GLN A 112 8.66 14.74 -2.89
N ALA A 113 9.21 14.31 -1.74
CA ALA A 113 10.62 13.97 -1.64
C ALA A 113 11.03 12.79 -2.55
N VAL A 114 10.17 11.76 -2.68
CA VAL A 114 10.38 10.66 -3.63
C VAL A 114 10.30 11.16 -5.08
N ASN A 115 9.30 12.00 -5.40
CA ASN A 115 9.13 12.56 -6.74
C ASN A 115 10.31 13.43 -7.18
N GLU A 116 10.96 14.16 -6.28
CA GLU A 116 12.19 14.89 -6.58
C GLU A 116 13.32 13.95 -7.02
N VAL A 117 13.48 12.80 -6.35
CA VAL A 117 14.46 11.79 -6.75
C VAL A 117 14.08 11.18 -8.09
N TYR A 118 12.79 10.86 -8.30
CA TYR A 118 12.31 10.32 -9.57
C TYR A 118 12.56 11.28 -10.74
N LYS A 119 12.25 12.57 -10.57
CA LYS A 119 12.57 13.62 -11.55
C LYS A 119 14.05 13.66 -11.89
N PHE A 120 14.90 13.63 -10.87
CA PHE A 120 16.35 13.65 -11.07
C PHE A 120 16.86 12.48 -11.93
N HIS A 121 16.21 11.32 -11.83
CA HIS A 121 16.55 10.13 -12.61
C HIS A 121 15.72 9.93 -13.89
N ASN A 122 14.91 10.91 -14.28
CA ASN A 122 13.95 10.85 -15.41
C ASN A 122 12.95 9.69 -15.30
N LEU A 123 12.50 9.41 -14.06
CA LEU A 123 11.48 8.40 -13.76
C LEU A 123 10.09 9.06 -13.64
N LEU A 124 9.05 8.27 -13.89
CA LEU A 124 7.67 8.74 -13.81
C LEU A 124 7.27 9.04 -12.36
N GLU A 125 6.77 10.25 -12.14
CA GLU A 125 6.28 10.70 -10.84
C GLU A 125 5.04 9.94 -10.36
N PHE A 126 4.81 10.03 -9.06
CA PHE A 126 3.65 9.51 -8.39
C PHE A 126 2.70 10.65 -7.98
N TYR A 127 1.45 10.60 -8.44
CA TYR A 127 0.50 11.70 -8.29
C TYR A 127 -0.66 11.40 -7.32
N LYS A 128 -0.77 10.16 -6.84
CA LYS A 128 -1.88 9.75 -5.96
C LYS A 128 -1.31 9.30 -4.64
N VAL A 129 -1.76 9.87 -3.52
CA VAL A 129 -1.45 9.32 -2.20
C VAL A 129 -2.09 7.93 -2.15
N CYS A 130 -1.29 6.87 -2.13
CA CYS A 130 -1.84 5.53 -2.02
C CYS A 130 -2.14 5.21 -0.56
N ALA A 131 -3.40 4.86 -0.37
CA ALA A 131 -3.97 4.12 0.73
C ALA A 131 -3.08 2.97 1.23
N VAL A 132 -3.26 2.53 2.49
CA VAL A 132 -2.75 1.23 2.93
C VAL A 132 -3.38 0.16 2.04
N ILE A 133 -2.53 -0.55 1.30
CA ILE A 133 -2.99 -1.58 0.36
C ILE A 133 -3.18 -2.88 1.14
N ILE A 134 -4.41 -3.38 1.19
CA ILE A 134 -4.69 -4.76 1.55
C ILE A 134 -4.69 -5.55 0.26
N ASN A 135 -3.61 -6.30 0.05
CA ASN A 135 -3.44 -7.16 -1.11
C ASN A 135 -4.54 -8.25 -1.13
N CYS A 136 -5.53 -8.04 -1.99
CA CYS A 136 -6.68 -8.93 -2.15
C CYS A 136 -6.89 -9.24 -3.64
N GLN A 137 -6.47 -10.41 -4.12
CA GLN A 137 -6.69 -10.84 -5.51
C GLN A 137 -8.14 -11.33 -5.69
N VAL A 138 -8.77 -11.05 -6.82
CA VAL A 138 -10.02 -11.71 -7.25
C VAL A 138 -9.66 -12.80 -8.24
#